data_AF-A0A8M9PT25-F1
#
_entry.id   AF-A0A8M9PT25-F1
#
_cell.length_a   1.000
_cell.length_b   1.000
_cell.length_c   1.000
_cell.angle_alpha   90.00
_cell.angle_beta   90.00
_cell.angle_gamma   90.00
#
_symmetry.space_group_name_H-M   'P 1'
#
loop_
_entity.id
_entity.type
_entity.pdbx_description
1 polymer ?
#
loop_
_entity_poly.entity_id
_entity_poly.type
_entity_poly.pdbx_seq_one_letter_code
_entity_poly.pdbx_strand_id
1 'polypeptide(L)'
;MTDIPQRRSKISKPLMERRRRARINACIRELRTLLIQAHATPRIQSSKLEKAEILEFTVRHLRTLHCPTTGEWSQFCAGYTACVQEITRFFRTALPQPDPRTCTELNQEQPEASQPPLTLIARVWRPWN
;
A
#
# COMPACT_ATOMS: atom_id res chain seq x y z
N MET A 1 31.33 -3.29 37.86
CA MET A 1 31.31 -3.40 36.38
C MET A 1 31.70 -4.83 36.04
N THR A 2 30.72 -5.72 35.94
CA THR A 2 30.95 -7.11 35.51
C THR A 2 30.12 -7.32 34.26
N ASP A 3 30.81 -7.24 33.12
CA ASP A 3 30.32 -7.60 31.79
C ASP A 3 29.62 -8.95 31.85
N ILE A 4 28.31 -8.95 31.61
CA ILE A 4 27.56 -10.18 31.32
C ILE A 4 28.00 -10.60 29.92
N PRO A 5 28.84 -11.62 29.76
CA PRO A 5 29.44 -11.92 28.48
C PRO A 5 28.36 -12.49 27.57
N GLN A 6 28.26 -11.83 26.43
CA GLN A 6 27.41 -12.00 25.27
C GLN A 6 27.33 -13.47 24.77
N ARG A 7 26.72 -14.37 25.54
CA ARG A 7 26.45 -15.77 25.15
C ARG A 7 25.31 -15.92 24.13
N ARG A 8 24.86 -14.82 23.52
CA ARG A 8 23.74 -14.81 22.54
C ARG A 8 24.05 -15.50 21.20
N SER A 9 25.28 -15.94 20.95
CA SER A 9 25.69 -16.33 19.58
C SER A 9 25.85 -17.84 19.30
N LYS A 10 25.43 -18.74 20.19
CA LYS A 10 25.67 -20.20 19.99
C LYS A 10 24.45 -21.04 19.64
N ILE A 11 23.29 -20.44 19.39
CA ILE A 11 22.27 -21.17 18.64
C ILE A 11 22.78 -21.22 17.21
N SER A 12 23.16 -22.42 16.75
CA SER A 12 23.73 -22.59 15.43
C SER A 12 22.79 -21.96 14.40
N LYS A 13 23.34 -21.14 13.50
CA LYS A 13 22.61 -20.55 12.36
C LYS A 13 21.59 -21.53 11.73
N PRO A 14 21.89 -22.83 11.51
CA PRO A 14 20.90 -23.78 11.01
C PRO A 14 19.68 -23.98 11.93
N LEU A 15 19.85 -24.01 13.26
CA LEU A 15 18.73 -24.12 14.21
C LEU A 15 17.84 -22.88 14.20
N MET A 16 18.45 -21.68 14.21
CA MET A 16 17.69 -20.42 14.12
C MET A 16 16.85 -20.36 12.86
N GLU A 17 17.44 -20.79 11.75
CA GLU A 17 16.78 -20.75 10.47
C GLU A 17 15.66 -21.79 10.36
N ARG A 18 15.84 -22.99 10.93
CA ARG A 18 14.76 -23.98 11.05
C ARG A 18 13.57 -23.41 11.84
N ARG A 19 13.82 -22.70 12.94
CA ARG A 19 12.78 -22.04 13.74
C ARG A 19 12.07 -20.94 12.94
N ARG A 20 12.80 -20.16 12.16
CA ARG A 20 12.24 -19.12 11.27
C ARG A 20 11.30 -19.72 10.23
N ARG A 21 11.73 -20.78 9.53
CA ARG A 21 10.89 -21.50 8.56
C ARG A 21 9.63 -22.08 9.20
N ALA A 22 9.75 -22.64 10.41
CA ALA A 22 8.61 -23.17 11.15
C ALA A 22 7.56 -22.08 11.45
N ARG A 23 8.00 -20.89 11.87
CA ARG A 23 7.13 -19.73 12.09
C ARG A 23 6.41 -19.30 10.81
N ILE A 24 7.14 -19.15 9.70
CA ILE A 24 6.54 -18.75 8.42
C ILE A 24 5.47 -19.76 7.97
N ASN A 25 5.77 -21.06 8.07
CA ASN A 25 4.81 -22.10 7.70
C ASN A 25 3.60 -22.12 8.64
N ALA A 26 3.77 -21.77 9.92
CA ALA A 26 2.64 -21.63 10.85
C ALA A 26 1.72 -20.48 10.44
N CYS A 27 2.28 -19.30 10.18
CA CYS A 27 1.50 -18.15 9.71
C CYS A 27 0.80 -18.45 8.38
N ILE A 28 1.44 -19.14 7.43
CA ILE A 28 0.80 -19.52 6.16
C ILE A 28 -0.42 -20.43 6.38
N ARG A 29 -0.34 -21.37 7.33
CA ARG A 29 -1.50 -22.22 7.67
C ARG A 29 -2.62 -21.42 8.30
N GLU A 30 -2.28 -20.50 9.21
CA GLU A 30 -3.24 -19.61 9.85
C GLU A 30 -3.94 -18.70 8.84
N LEU A 31 -3.20 -18.08 7.92
CA LEU A 31 -3.76 -17.28 6.82
C LEU A 31 -4.76 -18.08 5.97
N ARG A 32 -4.43 -19.35 5.66
CA ARG A 32 -5.35 -20.23 4.93
C ARG A 32 -6.65 -20.46 5.71
N THR A 33 -6.56 -20.73 7.01
CA THR A 33 -7.74 -20.92 7.87
C THR A 33 -8.59 -19.65 7.92
N LEU A 34 -7.99 -18.48 8.14
CA LEU A 34 -8.69 -17.20 8.17
C LEU A 34 -9.38 -16.89 6.85
N LEU A 35 -8.75 -17.17 5.72
CA LEU A 35 -9.36 -16.97 4.40
C LEU A 35 -10.52 -17.92 4.12
N ILE A 36 -10.44 -19.18 4.60
CA ILE A 36 -11.56 -20.12 4.53
C ILE A 36 -12.72 -19.59 5.38
N GLN A 37 -12.46 -19.12 6.61
CA GLN A 37 -13.48 -18.57 7.51
C GLN A 37 -14.11 -17.28 6.99
N ALA A 38 -13.33 -16.42 6.33
CA ALA A 38 -13.82 -15.19 5.70
C ALA A 38 -14.57 -15.42 4.40
N HIS A 39 -14.67 -16.69 3.92
CA HIS A 39 -15.31 -17.06 2.65
C HIS A 39 -14.78 -16.24 1.46
N ALA A 40 -13.51 -15.82 1.51
CA ALA A 40 -12.98 -14.79 0.63
C ALA A 40 -12.91 -15.24 -0.84
N THR A 41 -12.69 -16.53 -1.13
CA THR A 41 -12.62 -17.08 -2.49
C THR A 41 -12.89 -18.59 -2.47
N PRO A 42 -13.78 -19.15 -3.30
CA PRO A 42 -14.10 -20.59 -3.29
C PRO A 42 -12.87 -21.49 -3.54
N ARG A 43 -11.91 -21.03 -4.34
CA ARG A 43 -10.65 -21.75 -4.60
C ARG A 43 -9.82 -22.02 -3.32
N ILE A 44 -9.99 -21.21 -2.26
CA ILE A 44 -9.22 -21.36 -1.01
C ILE A 44 -9.49 -22.67 -0.26
N GLN A 45 -10.62 -23.32 -0.55
CA GLN A 45 -11.01 -24.58 0.08
C GLN A 45 -10.28 -25.79 -0.53
N SER A 46 -9.64 -25.62 -1.70
CA SER A 46 -8.97 -26.72 -2.39
C SER A 46 -7.72 -27.19 -1.64
N SER A 47 -7.53 -28.50 -1.48
CA SER A 47 -6.42 -29.09 -0.72
C SER A 47 -5.03 -28.74 -1.27
N LYS A 48 -4.93 -28.51 -2.59
CA LYS A 48 -3.68 -28.35 -3.35
C LYS A 48 -3.13 -26.92 -3.46
N LEU A 49 -3.63 -25.97 -2.69
CA LEU A 49 -3.16 -24.58 -2.81
C LEU A 49 -1.67 -24.44 -2.55
N GLU A 50 -1.02 -23.73 -3.47
CA GLU A 50 0.36 -23.34 -3.32
C GLU A 50 0.51 -22.22 -2.29
N LYS A 51 1.70 -22.09 -1.71
CA LYS A 51 1.98 -21.01 -0.74
C LYS A 51 1.80 -19.63 -1.37
N ALA A 52 2.15 -19.48 -2.65
CA ALA A 52 2.00 -18.23 -3.38
C ALA A 52 0.53 -17.85 -3.53
N GLU A 53 -0.34 -18.80 -3.88
CA GLU A 53 -1.78 -18.57 -3.99
C GLU A 53 -2.39 -18.13 -2.65
N ILE A 54 -2.04 -18.79 -1.54
CA ILE A 54 -2.51 -18.40 -0.20
C ILE A 54 -2.15 -16.93 0.08
N LEU A 55 -0.92 -16.51 -0.23
CA LEU A 55 -0.49 -15.14 -0.04
C LEU A 55 -1.23 -14.17 -0.98
N GLU A 56 -1.44 -14.54 -2.24
CA GLU A 56 -2.19 -13.73 -3.20
C GLU A 56 -3.64 -13.52 -2.77
N PHE A 57 -4.33 -14.59 -2.33
CA PHE A 57 -5.68 -14.51 -1.79
C PHE A 57 -5.72 -13.64 -0.53
N THR A 58 -4.70 -13.74 0.33
CA THR A 58 -4.58 -12.88 1.52
C THR A 58 -4.47 -11.41 1.13
N VAL A 59 -3.58 -11.08 0.20
CA VAL A 59 -3.39 -9.69 -0.26
C VAL A 59 -4.65 -9.16 -0.93
N ARG A 60 -5.32 -9.96 -1.75
CA ARG A 60 -6.59 -9.58 -2.38
C ARG A 60 -7.66 -9.31 -1.33
N HIS A 61 -7.84 -10.21 -0.37
CA HIS A 61 -8.81 -10.04 0.71
C HIS A 61 -8.53 -8.79 1.54
N LEU A 62 -7.27 -8.56 1.93
CA LEU A 62 -6.86 -7.35 2.65
C LEU A 62 -7.09 -6.08 1.83
N ARG A 63 -6.88 -6.11 0.51
CA ARG A 63 -7.22 -4.97 -0.37
C ARG A 63 -8.71 -4.72 -0.43
N THR A 64 -9.55 -5.76 -0.38
CA THR A 64 -11.00 -5.60 -0.30
C THR A 64 -11.43 -5.03 1.06
N LEU A 65 -10.80 -5.45 2.15
CA LEU A 65 -11.07 -4.93 3.50
C LEU A 65 -10.60 -3.47 3.67
N HIS A 66 -9.41 -3.16 3.15
CA HIS A 66 -8.85 -1.80 3.18
C HIS A 66 -9.35 -0.92 2.05
N CYS A 67 -10.05 -1.48 1.05
CA CYS A 67 -10.82 -0.66 0.13
C CYS A 67 -11.81 0.04 1.03
N PRO A 68 -11.62 1.35 1.25
CA PRO A 68 -12.22 2.02 2.37
C PRO A 68 -13.72 1.88 2.18
N THR A 69 -14.31 1.11 3.09
CA THR A 69 -15.57 0.41 2.87
C THR A 69 -16.58 1.36 2.25
N THR A 70 -17.10 0.91 1.13
CA THR A 70 -17.90 1.58 0.10
C THR A 70 -19.11 2.38 0.59
N GLY A 71 -19.40 2.38 1.89
CA GLY A 71 -20.34 3.29 2.54
C GLY A 71 -19.66 4.58 2.97
N GLU A 72 -18.99 4.58 4.12
CA GLU A 72 -18.50 5.81 4.77
C GLU A 72 -17.46 6.57 3.95
N TRP A 73 -16.45 5.89 3.41
CA TRP A 73 -15.44 6.58 2.59
C TRP A 73 -16.01 7.03 1.26
N SER A 74 -16.88 6.22 0.66
CA SER A 74 -17.59 6.63 -0.56
C SER A 74 -18.47 7.85 -0.29
N GLN A 75 -19.19 7.87 0.84
CA GLN A 75 -20.01 8.99 1.28
C GLN A 75 -19.16 10.23 1.58
N PHE A 76 -18.01 10.07 2.22
CA PHE A 76 -17.05 11.14 2.44
C PHE A 76 -16.53 11.70 1.11
N CYS A 77 -16.07 10.84 0.20
CA CYS A 77 -15.63 11.25 -1.14
C CYS A 77 -16.75 11.93 -1.92
N ALA A 78 -17.99 11.43 -1.83
CA ALA A 78 -19.14 12.04 -2.47
C ALA A 78 -19.45 13.43 -1.88
N GLY A 79 -19.47 13.56 -0.55
CA GLY A 79 -19.69 14.83 0.15
C GLY A 79 -18.58 15.85 -0.10
N TYR A 80 -17.32 15.41 -0.09
CA TYR A 80 -16.16 16.22 -0.46
C TYR A 80 -16.27 16.72 -1.91
N THR A 81 -16.62 15.82 -2.83
CA THR A 81 -16.82 16.16 -4.25
C THR A 81 -17.95 17.16 -4.43
N ALA A 82 -19.07 16.99 -3.72
CA ALA A 82 -20.19 17.93 -3.72
C ALA A 82 -19.76 19.32 -3.21
N CYS A 83 -18.98 19.37 -2.13
CA CYS A 83 -18.43 20.62 -1.59
C CYS A 83 -17.48 21.31 -2.58
N VAL A 84 -16.55 20.58 -3.19
CA VAL A 84 -15.64 21.12 -4.21
C VAL A 84 -16.40 21.64 -5.43
N GLN A 85 -17.45 20.95 -5.86
CA GLN A 85 -18.32 21.41 -6.95
C GLN A 85 -19.04 22.70 -6.58
N GLU A 86 -19.51 22.83 -5.35
CA GLU A 86 -20.16 24.05 -4.86
C GLU A 86 -19.19 25.23 -4.80
N ILE A 87 -17.96 25.01 -4.33
CA ILE A 87 -16.89 26.03 -4.34
C ILE A 87 -16.55 26.43 -5.79
N THR A 88 -16.39 25.44 -6.67
CA THR A 88 -16.11 25.68 -8.09
C THR A 88 -17.25 26.46 -8.76
N ARG A 89 -18.50 26.15 -8.41
CA ARG A 89 -19.69 26.88 -8.87
C ARG A 89 -19.65 28.32 -8.38
N PHE A 90 -19.38 28.54 -7.09
CA PHE A 90 -19.25 29.87 -6.51
C PHE A 90 -18.21 30.71 -7.23
N PHE A 91 -17.00 30.18 -7.47
CA PHE A 91 -15.96 30.89 -8.21
C PHE A 91 -16.38 31.24 -9.64
N ARG A 92 -17.14 30.36 -10.32
CA ARG A 92 -17.64 30.61 -11.68
C ARG A 92 -18.77 31.63 -11.75
N THR A 93 -19.56 31.80 -10.70
CA THR A 93 -20.74 32.68 -10.71
C THR A 93 -20.55 33.98 -9.96
N ALA A 94 -19.72 33.98 -8.90
CA ALA A 94 -19.56 35.09 -7.97
C ALA A 94 -18.30 35.93 -8.25
N LEU A 95 -17.29 35.39 -8.93
CA LEU A 95 -16.13 36.17 -9.34
C LEU A 95 -16.22 36.58 -10.81
N PRO A 96 -15.88 37.84 -11.14
CA PRO A 96 -15.67 38.26 -12.51
C PRO A 96 -14.67 37.29 -13.14
N GLN A 97 -15.07 36.67 -14.25
CA GLN A 97 -14.21 35.79 -15.02
C GLN A 97 -12.88 36.51 -15.24
N PRO A 98 -11.72 35.93 -14.88
CA PRO A 98 -10.46 36.51 -15.30
C PRO A 98 -10.54 36.63 -16.81
N ASP A 99 -10.34 37.85 -17.33
CA ASP A 99 -10.35 38.08 -18.76
C ASP A 99 -9.49 37.00 -19.42
N PRO A 100 -9.95 36.35 -20.50
CA PRO A 100 -9.19 35.29 -21.16
C PRO A 100 -7.79 35.74 -21.64
N ARG A 101 -7.51 37.05 -21.58
CA ARG A 101 -6.20 37.65 -21.83
C ARG A 101 -5.18 37.45 -20.70
N THR A 102 -5.59 37.33 -19.44
CA THR A 102 -4.65 37.16 -18.32
C THR A 102 -4.07 35.73 -18.26
N CYS A 103 -4.77 34.73 -18.79
CA CYS A 103 -4.27 33.35 -18.82
C CYS A 103 -3.21 33.09 -19.90
N THR A 104 -3.05 33.98 -20.88
CA THR A 104 -2.03 33.82 -21.92
C THR A 104 -0.61 34.14 -21.46
N GLU A 105 -0.42 34.88 -20.36
CA GLU A 105 0.92 35.23 -19.85
C GLU A 105 1.49 34.27 -18.80
N LEU A 106 0.71 33.30 -18.29
CA LEU A 106 1.20 32.29 -17.35
C LEU A 106 1.47 30.91 -17.97
N ASN A 107 1.24 30.73 -19.26
CA ASN A 107 1.50 29.45 -19.96
C ASN A 107 2.75 29.49 -20.85
N GLN A 108 3.63 30.48 -20.66
CA GLN A 108 4.90 30.59 -21.38
C GLN A 108 6.12 30.51 -20.46
N GLU A 109 5.99 29.84 -19.33
CA GLU A 109 7.11 29.08 -18.76
C GLU A 109 6.88 27.62 -19.14
N GLN A 110 7.41 27.25 -20.30
CA GLN A 110 7.54 25.85 -20.64
C GLN A 110 8.39 25.18 -19.55
N PRO A 111 7.89 24.09 -18.93
CA PRO A 111 8.67 23.30 -18.01
C PRO A 111 9.86 22.75 -18.78
N GLU A 112 11.05 23.27 -18.45
CA GLU A 112 12.30 22.62 -18.76
C GLU A 112 12.13 21.15 -18.41
N ALA A 113 12.33 20.28 -19.41
CA ALA A 113 12.25 18.84 -19.32
C ALA A 113 13.39 18.30 -18.43
N SER A 114 13.44 18.74 -17.18
CA SER A 114 14.25 18.17 -16.13
C SER A 114 13.52 16.93 -15.65
N GLN A 115 13.71 15.84 -16.37
CA GLN A 115 13.37 14.49 -15.93
C GLN A 115 13.77 14.38 -14.45
N PRO A 116 12.84 14.01 -13.54
CA PRO A 116 13.22 13.76 -12.16
C PRO A 116 14.32 12.69 -12.23
N PRO A 117 15.51 12.94 -11.67
CA PRO A 117 16.54 11.93 -11.66
C PRO A 117 15.96 10.71 -10.96
N LEU A 118 15.62 9.68 -11.72
CA LEU A 118 15.24 8.37 -11.19
C LEU A 118 16.40 7.71 -10.41
N THR A 119 17.45 8.48 -10.09
CA THR A 119 18.63 8.06 -9.35
C THR A 119 18.48 8.19 -7.85
N LEU A 120 17.45 8.83 -7.27
CA LEU A 120 17.32 8.86 -5.80
C LEU A 120 16.77 7.55 -5.21
N ILE A 121 15.79 6.90 -5.87
CA ILE A 121 15.27 5.60 -5.39
C ILE A 121 16.19 4.42 -5.73
N ALA A 122 17.05 4.54 -6.74
CA ALA A 122 18.03 3.50 -7.06
C ALA A 122 19.19 3.41 -6.05
N ARG A 123 19.39 4.42 -5.20
CA ARG A 123 20.51 4.43 -4.24
C ARG A 123 20.17 3.85 -2.85
N VAL A 124 18.89 3.69 -2.52
CA VAL A 124 18.48 3.16 -1.20
C VAL A 124 18.16 1.67 -1.17
N TRP A 125 18.33 0.96 -2.30
CA TRP A 125 18.17 -0.49 -2.34
C TRP A 125 19.54 -1.19 -2.33
N ARG A 126 19.88 -1.76 -1.17
CA ARG A 126 21.06 -2.61 -0.95
C ARG A 126 20.56 -3.90 -0.31
N PRO A 127 20.30 -4.96 -1.10
CA PRO A 127 19.63 -6.16 -0.58
C PRO A 127 20.55 -7.10 0.19
N TRP A 128 21.87 -6.86 0.22
CA TRP A 128 22.86 -7.81 0.78
C TRP A 128 24.08 -7.13 1.44
N ASN A 129 23.95 -5.90 1.93
CA ASN A 129 24.95 -5.33 2.86
C ASN A 129 24.58 -5.64 4.31
#